data_AF-A0A8B5WJ28-F1
#
_entry.id   AF-A0A8B5WJ28-F1
#
_cell.length_a   1.000
_cell.length_b   1.000
_cell.length_c   1.000
_cell.angle_alpha   90.00
_cell.angle_beta   90.00
_cell.angle_gamma   90.00
#
_symmetry.space_group_name_H-M   'P 1'
#
loop_
_entity.id
_entity.type
_entity.pdbx_description
1 polymer ?
#
loop_
_entity_poly.entity_id
_entity_poly.type
_entity_poly.pdbx_seq_one_letter_code
_entity_poly.pdbx_strand_id
1 'polypeptide(L)'
;AALLPCFWIYREVGLHIHARAAGDNPFRDWIDTYAGEDFSRSVDRAIEITDQAAERATDATRARMRQVFERSTRLEWMFWDSAYRLEQWPPVKGSQA
;
A
#
# COMPACT_ATOMS: atom_id res chain seq x y z
N ALA A 1 -10.28 5.55 3.06
CA ALA A 1 -9.34 5.43 4.20
C ALA A 1 -8.59 4.10 4.21
N ALA A 2 -9.22 2.95 4.54
CA ALA A 2 -8.49 1.66 4.67
C ALA A 2 -7.74 1.20 3.41
N LEU A 3 -8.33 1.46 2.24
CA LEU A 3 -7.78 1.07 0.95
C LEU A 3 -6.71 2.06 0.44
N LEU A 4 -6.74 3.32 0.89
CA LEU A 4 -5.89 4.37 0.31
C LEU A 4 -4.38 4.07 0.44
N PRO A 5 -3.87 3.55 1.59
CA PRO A 5 -2.45 3.22 1.71
C PRO A 5 -1.94 2.24 0.66
N CYS A 6 -2.73 1.26 0.21
CA CYS A 6 -2.23 0.28 -0.77
C CYS A 6 -1.94 0.95 -2.12
N PHE A 7 -2.81 1.84 -2.59
CA PHE A 7 -2.57 2.62 -3.80
C PHE A 7 -1.37 3.56 -3.63
N TRP A 8 -1.41 4.35 -2.56
CA TRP A 8 -0.45 5.43 -2.37
C TRP A 8 0.97 4.90 -2.14
N ILE A 9 1.15 3.94 -1.24
CA ILE A 9 2.47 3.39 -0.91
C ILE A 9 3.12 2.74 -2.13
N TYR A 10 2.37 1.95 -2.90
CA TYR A 10 2.91 1.33 -4.11
C TYR A 10 3.41 2.35 -5.12
N ARG A 11 2.68 3.47 -5.32
CA ARG A 11 3.15 4.55 -6.19
C ARG A 11 4.44 5.18 -5.68
N GLU A 12 4.49 5.56 -4.40
CA GLU A 12 5.69 6.20 -3.84
C GLU A 12 6.92 5.27 -3.89
N VAL A 13 6.73 3.98 -3.60
CA VAL A 13 7.79 2.97 -3.69
C VAL A 13 8.22 2.76 -5.14
N GLY A 14 7.27 2.63 -6.07
CA GLY A 14 7.54 2.48 -7.49
C GLY A 14 8.35 3.66 -8.04
N LEU A 15 7.90 4.89 -7.80
CA LEU A 15 8.61 6.12 -8.19
C LEU A 15 10.01 6.19 -7.58
N HIS A 16 10.15 5.86 -6.29
CA HIS A 16 11.43 5.87 -5.60
C HIS A 16 12.43 4.88 -6.21
N ILE A 17 11.98 3.66 -6.51
CA ILE A 17 12.83 2.63 -7.12
C ILE A 17 13.14 3.01 -8.57
N HIS A 18 12.15 3.47 -9.34
CA HIS A 18 12.31 3.86 -10.74
C HIS A 18 13.41 4.92 -10.91
N ALA A 19 13.50 5.88 -9.99
CA ALA A 19 14.55 6.91 -10.01
C ALA A 19 15.98 6.40 -9.76
N ARG A 20 16.16 5.14 -9.33
CA ARG A 20 17.44 4.58 -8.85
C ARG A 20 17.81 3.25 -9.50
N ALA A 21 16.85 2.56 -10.11
CA ALA A 21 17.04 1.20 -10.62
C ALA A 21 17.93 1.16 -11.87
N ALA A 22 18.81 0.15 -11.92
CA ALA A 22 19.62 -0.15 -13.10
C ALA A 22 18.75 -0.58 -14.30
N GLY A 23 19.29 -0.39 -15.52
CA GLY A 23 18.61 -0.69 -16.78
C GLY A 23 18.08 -2.13 -16.88
N ASP A 24 18.85 -3.09 -16.39
CA ASP A 24 18.67 -4.54 -16.47
C ASP A 24 17.99 -5.17 -15.24
N ASN A 25 17.22 -4.38 -14.47
CA ASN A 25 16.53 -4.88 -13.29
C ASN A 25 15.47 -5.94 -13.67
N PRO A 26 15.52 -7.17 -13.11
CA PRO A 26 14.56 -8.23 -13.42
C PRO A 26 13.11 -7.92 -13.01
N PHE A 27 12.90 -6.90 -12.17
CA PHE A 27 11.57 -6.45 -11.72
C PHE A 27 11.09 -5.20 -12.43
N ARG A 28 11.66 -4.87 -13.61
CA ARG A 28 11.33 -3.66 -14.38
C ARG A 28 9.82 -3.48 -14.59
N ASP A 29 9.12 -4.52 -15.03
CA ASP A 29 7.67 -4.45 -15.30
C ASP A 29 6.85 -4.05 -14.06
N TRP A 30 7.24 -4.57 -12.89
CA TRP A 30 6.60 -4.21 -11.62
C TRP A 30 6.87 -2.73 -11.29
N ILE A 31 8.13 -2.29 -11.44
CA ILE A 31 8.54 -0.90 -11.17
C ILE A 31 7.79 0.06 -12.09
N ASP A 32 7.78 -0.22 -13.39
CA ASP A 32 7.16 0.61 -14.41
C ASP A 32 5.64 0.68 -14.24
N THR A 33 5.01 -0.40 -13.78
CA THR A 33 3.58 -0.41 -13.45
C THR A 33 3.25 0.60 -12.35
N TYR A 34 3.99 0.57 -11.23
CA TYR A 34 3.67 1.40 -10.07
C TYR A 34 4.25 2.82 -10.14
N ALA A 35 5.31 3.02 -10.94
CA ALA A 35 5.83 4.35 -11.30
C ALA A 35 5.09 4.99 -12.49
N GLY A 36 4.26 4.22 -13.19
CA GLY A 36 3.58 4.65 -14.40
C GLY A 36 2.50 5.70 -14.18
N GLU A 37 2.24 6.50 -15.22
CA GLU A 37 1.23 7.56 -15.17
C GLU A 37 -0.18 7.02 -14.95
N ASP A 38 -0.52 5.87 -15.55
CA ASP A 38 -1.84 5.26 -15.43
C ASP A 38 -2.19 4.86 -13.99
N PHE A 39 -1.22 4.26 -13.29
CA PHE A 39 -1.35 3.96 -11.87
C PHE A 39 -1.39 5.24 -11.04
N SER A 40 -0.52 6.22 -11.36
CA SER A 40 -0.47 7.50 -10.66
C SER A 40 -1.81 8.24 -10.70
N ARG A 41 -2.49 8.29 -11.86
CA ARG A 41 -3.84 8.85 -11.99
C ARG A 41 -4.88 8.10 -11.14
N SER A 42 -4.74 6.79 -11.01
CA SER A 42 -5.61 5.97 -10.15
C SER A 42 -5.40 6.29 -8.67
N VAL A 43 -4.14 6.52 -8.25
CA VAL A 43 -3.82 6.95 -6.89
C VAL A 43 -4.39 8.35 -6.60
N ASP A 44 -4.19 9.31 -7.51
CA ASP A 44 -4.74 10.66 -7.36
C ASP A 44 -6.26 10.62 -7.20
N ARG A 45 -6.94 9.79 -8.00
CA ARG A 45 -8.39 9.61 -7.87
C ARG A 45 -8.79 8.99 -6.53
N ALA A 46 -8.02 8.04 -6.01
CA ALA A 46 -8.30 7.42 -4.71
C ALA A 46 -8.10 8.41 -3.55
N ILE A 47 -7.10 9.29 -3.64
CA ILE A 47 -6.88 10.41 -2.71
C ILE A 47 -8.09 11.34 -2.75
N GLU A 48 -8.47 11.82 -3.94
CA GLU A 48 -9.58 12.75 -4.12
C GLU A 48 -10.90 12.21 -3.56
N ILE A 49 -11.22 10.93 -3.84
CA ILE A 49 -12.43 10.29 -3.28
C ILE A 49 -12.37 10.24 -1.74
N THR A 50 -11.20 9.95 -1.18
CA THR A 50 -11.03 9.88 0.28
C THR A 50 -11.17 11.26 0.91
N ASP A 51 -10.63 12.30 0.27
CA ASP A 51 -10.73 13.69 0.74
C ASP A 51 -12.18 14.19 0.70
N GLN A 52 -12.88 13.98 -0.42
CA GLN A 52 -14.31 14.31 -0.55
C GLN A 52 -15.18 13.61 0.51
N ALA A 53 -14.84 12.35 0.85
CA ALA A 53 -15.52 11.63 1.93
C ALA A 53 -15.20 12.23 3.31
N ALA A 54 -13.96 12.67 3.54
CA ALA A 54 -13.52 13.27 4.81
C ALA A 54 -14.14 14.65 5.06
N GLU A 55 -14.31 15.46 4.01
CA GLU A 55 -14.97 16.78 4.08
C GLU A 55 -16.41 16.67 4.58
N ARG A 56 -17.14 15.64 4.12
CA ARG A 56 -18.55 15.40 4.49
C ARG A 56 -18.71 14.64 5.81
N ALA A 57 -17.61 14.16 6.39
CA ALA A 57 -17.62 13.35 7.60
C ALA A 57 -17.71 14.21 8.87
N THR A 58 -18.22 13.62 9.96
CA THR A 58 -18.08 14.20 11.30
C THR A 58 -16.64 14.10 11.80
N ASP A 59 -16.27 14.88 12.82
CA ASP A 59 -14.94 14.78 13.43
C ASP A 59 -14.62 13.37 13.95
N ALA A 60 -15.60 12.71 14.56
CA ALA A 60 -15.46 11.33 15.04
C ALA A 60 -15.16 10.37 13.88
N THR A 61 -15.83 10.53 12.73
CA THR A 61 -15.57 9.71 11.55
C THR A 61 -14.21 10.02 10.93
N ARG A 62 -13.81 11.30 10.83
CA ARG A 62 -12.46 11.68 10.37
C ARG A 62 -11.36 11.09 11.24
N ALA A 63 -11.53 11.09 12.56
CA ALA A 63 -10.59 10.45 13.48
C ALA A 63 -10.47 8.94 13.21
N ARG A 64 -11.60 8.25 12.97
CA ARG A 64 -11.59 6.83 12.60
C ARG A 64 -10.95 6.59 11.23
N MET A 65 -11.19 7.45 10.25
CA MET A 65 -10.55 7.38 8.93
C MET A 65 -9.03 7.45 9.06
N ARG A 66 -8.51 8.36 9.88
CA ARG A 66 -7.07 8.47 10.18
C ARG A 66 -6.52 7.19 10.83
N GLN A 67 -7.16 6.71 11.89
CA GLN A 67 -6.74 5.47 12.58
C GLN A 67 -6.68 4.27 11.63
N VAL A 68 -7.69 4.15 10.76
CA VAL A 68 -7.77 3.06 9.79
C VAL A 68 -6.71 3.20 8.70
N PHE A 69 -6.45 4.42 8.20
CA PHE A 69 -5.36 4.69 7.27
C PHE A 69 -4.00 4.29 7.87
N GLU A 70 -3.69 4.76 9.08
CA GLU A 70 -2.44 4.40 9.77
C GLU A 70 -2.29 2.90 9.98
N ARG A 71 -3.37 2.21 10.36
CA ARG A 71 -3.34 0.75 10.54
C ARG A 71 -3.07 0.04 9.21
N SER A 72 -3.73 0.46 8.13
CA SER A 72 -3.48 -0.10 6.80
C SER A 72 -2.04 0.16 6.33
N THR A 73 -1.47 1.35 6.58
CA THR A 73 -0.05 1.62 6.29
C THR A 73 0.89 0.66 7.04
N ARG A 74 0.61 0.36 8.32
CA ARG A 74 1.40 -0.64 9.07
C ARG A 74 1.25 -2.04 8.48
N LEU A 75 0.05 -2.42 8.04
CA LEU A 75 -0.20 -3.71 7.40
C LEU A 75 0.52 -3.83 6.05
N GLU A 76 0.62 -2.76 5.26
CA GLU A 76 1.42 -2.76 4.02
C GLU A 76 2.91 -2.98 4.31
N TRP A 77 3.45 -2.33 5.34
CA TRP A 77 4.83 -2.62 5.77
C TRP A 77 5.00 -4.09 6.20
N MET A 78 4.06 -4.62 6.99
CA MET A 78 4.08 -6.03 7.41
C MET A 78 3.96 -6.98 6.22
N PHE A 79 3.21 -6.62 5.18
CA PHE A 79 3.08 -7.41 3.96
C PHE A 79 4.44 -7.55 3.23
N TRP A 80 5.20 -6.46 3.14
CA TRP A 80 6.55 -6.50 2.56
C TRP A 80 7.53 -7.31 3.43
N ASP A 81 7.50 -7.11 4.75
CA ASP A 81 8.38 -7.84 5.67
C ASP A 81 8.05 -9.35 5.71
N SER A 82 6.77 -9.73 5.65
CA SER A 82 6.35 -11.14 5.63
C SER A 82 6.79 -11.85 4.36
N ALA A 83 6.68 -11.19 3.19
CA ALA A 83 7.19 -11.73 1.93
C ALA A 83 8.72 -11.88 1.96
N TYR A 84 9.45 -10.90 2.51
CA TYR A 84 10.90 -10.96 2.65
C TYR A 84 11.36 -12.08 3.60
N ARG A 85 10.61 -12.31 4.69
CA ARG A 85 10.89 -13.38 5.67
C ARG A 85 10.33 -14.74 5.29
N LEU A 86 9.58 -14.82 4.18
CA LEU A 86 8.82 -16.02 3.79
C LEU A 86 7.93 -16.54 4.93
N GLU A 87 7.25 -15.61 5.62
CA GLU A 87 6.44 -15.90 6.80
C GLU A 87 5.45 -17.04 6.52
N GLN A 88 5.38 -17.97 7.48
CA GLN A 88 4.47 -19.11 7.42
C GLN A 88 3.37 -18.93 8.46
N TRP A 89 2.22 -19.51 8.17
CA TRP A 89 1.17 -19.63 9.17
C TRP A 89 1.70 -20.37 10.40
N PRO A 90 1.37 -19.91 11.62
CA PRO A 90 1.68 -20.68 12.80
C PRO A 90 0.96 -22.04 12.70
N PRO A 91 1.60 -23.13 13.17
CA PRO A 91 0.98 -24.45 13.12
C PRO A 91 -0.37 -24.42 13.85
N VAL A 92 -1.38 -25.04 13.24
CA VAL A 92 -2.66 -25.26 13.92
C VAL A 92 -2.39 -26.11 15.15
N LYS A 93 -2.81 -25.64 16.34
CA LYS A 93 -2.66 -26.40 17.58
C LYS A 93 -3.20 -27.83 17.37
N GLY A 94 -2.32 -28.83 17.43
CA GLY A 94 -2.66 -30.26 17.31
C GLY A 94 -2.24 -30.94 16.01
N SER A 95 -1.73 -30.22 15.00
CA SER A 95 -1.13 -30.85 13.82
C SER A 95 0.37 -31.07 14.08
N GLN A 96 0.79 -32.32 14.27
CA GLN A 96 2.19 -32.70 14.06
C GLN A 96 2.44 -32.96 12.58
N ALA A 97 3.66 -32.67 12.14
CA ALA A 97 4.15 -32.88 10.77
C ALA A 97 4.21 -34.37 10.41
#